data_AF-A0A2S4YYE6-F1
#
_entry.id   AF-A0A2S4YYE6-F1
#
_cell.length_a   1.000
_cell.length_b   1.000
_cell.length_c   1.000
_cell.angle_alpha   90.00
_cell.angle_beta   90.00
_cell.angle_gamma   90.00
#
_symmetry.space_group_name_H-M   'P 1'
#
loop_
_entity.id
_entity.type
_entity.pdbx_description
1 polymer ?
#
loop_
_entity_poly.entity_id
_entity_poly.type
_entity_poly.pdbx_seq_one_letter_code
_entity_poly.pdbx_strand_id
1 'polypeptide(L)'
;MATTYDFPSDLLAGQEELHQVRAELSALLKRLPWSVEPLDAFSDDNGWRKLERPASPGWTADEQAEVEKLRRREHELAVFVTTHRFWSEIAPENRMDARSRLKHAHETPPGDPES
;
A
#
# COMPACT_ATOMS: atom_id res chain seq x y z
N MET A 1 -28.66 -5.93 -5.45
CA MET A 1 -28.39 -6.71 -4.23
C MET A 1 -26.89 -6.70 -4.01
N ALA A 2 -26.41 -6.30 -2.83
CA ALA A 2 -24.98 -6.31 -2.56
C ALA A 2 -24.55 -7.76 -2.35
N THR A 3 -23.69 -8.30 -3.21
CA THR A 3 -23.14 -9.65 -3.09
C THR A 3 -22.16 -9.71 -1.92
N THR A 4 -22.62 -10.09 -0.74
CA THR A 4 -21.72 -10.33 0.39
C THR A 4 -20.90 -11.58 0.09
N TYR A 5 -19.58 -11.46 0.12
CA TYR A 5 -18.66 -12.60 0.00
C TYR A 5 -18.17 -12.98 1.39
N ASP A 6 -18.25 -14.26 1.72
CA ASP A 6 -17.69 -14.80 2.94
C ASP A 6 -16.19 -15.05 2.73
N PHE A 7 -15.38 -14.00 2.90
CA PHE A 7 -13.94 -14.09 2.74
C PHE A 7 -13.32 -14.98 3.83
N PRO A 8 -12.41 -15.90 3.47
CA PRO A 8 -11.63 -16.66 4.43
C PRO A 8 -10.84 -15.76 5.39
N SER A 9 -10.70 -16.19 6.65
CA SER A 9 -10.03 -15.41 7.70
C SER A 9 -8.55 -15.15 7.40
N ASP A 10 -7.86 -16.07 6.73
CA ASP A 10 -6.49 -15.91 6.26
C ASP A 10 -6.38 -14.86 5.15
N LEU A 11 -7.34 -14.82 4.22
CA LEU A 11 -7.42 -13.78 3.18
C LEU A 11 -7.70 -12.39 3.79
N LEU A 12 -8.59 -12.30 4.77
CA LEU A 12 -8.86 -11.06 5.49
C LEU A 12 -7.63 -10.59 6.27
N ALA A 13 -6.97 -11.49 7.00
CA ALA A 13 -5.75 -11.18 7.74
C ALA A 13 -4.61 -10.73 6.80
N GLY A 14 -4.43 -11.40 5.65
CA GLY A 14 -3.44 -11.01 4.66
C GLY A 14 -3.73 -9.65 4.01
N GLN A 15 -5.00 -9.33 3.77
CA GLN A 15 -5.41 -8.02 3.24
C GLN A 15 -5.20 -6.90 4.28
N GLU A 16 -5.52 -7.15 5.54
CA GLU A 16 -5.28 -6.22 6.65
C GLU A 16 -3.80 -5.95 6.84
N GLU A 17 -2.97 -7.00 6.88
CA GLU A 17 -1.53 -6.86 7.00
C GLU A 17 -0.94 -6.10 5.80
N LEU A 18 -1.44 -6.35 4.58
CA LEU A 18 -1.01 -5.61 3.39
C LEU A 18 -1.31 -4.11 3.51
N HIS A 19 -2.47 -3.75 4.06
CA HIS A 19 -2.85 -2.37 4.31
C HIS A 19 -1.95 -1.72 5.36
N GLN A 20 -1.68 -2.42 6.47
CA GLN A 20 -0.79 -1.95 7.52
C GLN A 20 0.64 -1.72 7.02
N VAL A 21 1.22 -2.67 6.29
CA VAL A 21 2.57 -2.55 5.72
C VAL A 21 2.66 -1.38 4.73
N ARG A 22 1.62 -1.15 3.92
CA ARG A 22 1.57 0.02 3.03
C ARG A 22 1.48 1.35 3.79
N ALA A 23 0.71 1.38 4.87
CA ALA A 23 0.60 2.56 5.73
C ALA A 23 1.94 2.86 6.42
N GLU A 24 2.62 1.84 6.94
CA GLU A 24 3.95 1.94 7.55
C GLU A 24 5.00 2.40 6.54
N LEU A 25 5.05 1.78 5.35
CA LEU A 25 5.96 2.19 4.27
C LEU A 25 5.70 3.64 3.85
N SER A 26 4.44 4.05 3.72
CA SER A 26 4.10 5.44 3.39
C SER A 26 4.53 6.42 4.48
N ALA A 27 4.34 6.07 5.75
CA ALA A 27 4.77 6.89 6.88
C ALA A 27 6.30 7.01 6.94
N LEU A 28 7.03 5.91 6.71
CA LEU A 28 8.48 5.89 6.65
C LEU A 28 8.99 6.78 5.51
N LEU A 29 8.49 6.59 4.29
CA LEU A 29 8.90 7.38 3.12
C LEU A 29 8.62 8.88 3.28
N LYS A 30 7.57 9.27 4.03
CA LYS A 30 7.29 10.68 4.33
C LYS A 30 8.29 11.30 5.32
N ARG A 31 8.91 10.49 6.19
CA ARG A 31 9.93 10.93 7.16
C ARG A 31 11.31 10.97 6.53
N LEU A 32 11.59 10.08 5.59
CA LEU A 32 12.89 9.97 4.95
C LEU A 32 13.20 11.16 4.04
N PRO A 33 14.50 11.44 3.81
CA PRO A 33 14.91 12.39 2.79
C PRO A 33 14.31 12.04 1.43
N TRP A 34 14.00 13.06 0.63
CA TRP A 34 13.32 12.90 -0.65
C TRP A 34 14.15 12.14 -1.70
N SER A 35 15.47 11.98 -1.47
CA SER A 35 16.37 11.18 -2.28
C SER A 35 16.94 10.00 -1.49
N VAL A 36 17.10 8.86 -2.17
CA VAL A 36 17.78 7.67 -1.64
C VAL A 36 19.29 7.86 -1.64
N GLU A 37 19.85 8.41 -2.72
CA GLU A 37 21.27 8.75 -2.78
C GLU A 37 21.49 10.20 -2.33
N PRO A 38 22.67 10.53 -1.80
CA PRO A 38 23.04 11.91 -1.55
C PRO A 38 22.92 12.74 -2.83
N LEU A 39 22.09 13.78 -2.80
CA LEU A 39 21.88 14.69 -3.91
C LEU A 39 22.07 16.12 -3.43
N ASP A 40 22.83 16.90 -4.18
CA ASP A 40 22.95 18.34 -3.93
C ASP A 40 21.61 19.05 -4.17
N ALA A 41 21.50 20.26 -3.60
CA ALA A 41 20.37 21.12 -3.85
C ALA A 41 20.29 21.41 -5.36
N PHE A 42 19.09 21.25 -5.94
CA PHE A 42 18.87 21.56 -7.34
C PHE A 42 17.71 22.54 -7.50
N SER A 43 17.90 23.46 -8.45
CA SER A 43 16.88 24.39 -8.92
C SER A 43 16.78 24.21 -10.43
N ASP A 44 15.62 23.77 -10.91
CA ASP A 44 15.30 23.71 -12.35
C ASP A 44 14.26 24.78 -12.68
N ASP A 45 14.63 25.73 -13.53
CA ASP A 45 13.80 26.82 -14.04
C ASP A 45 13.52 26.70 -15.55
N ASN A 46 13.90 25.59 -16.20
CA ASN A 46 13.66 25.35 -17.63
C ASN A 46 12.21 24.94 -17.94
N GLY A 47 11.40 24.63 -16.92
CA GLY A 47 10.00 24.21 -17.06
C GLY A 47 8.98 25.35 -16.89
N TRP A 48 7.68 25.01 -17.05
CA TRP A 48 6.58 25.94 -16.81
C TRP A 48 6.40 26.33 -15.32
N ARG A 49 7.13 25.66 -14.40
CA ARG A 49 7.25 26.02 -12.99
C ARG A 49 8.68 25.78 -12.51
N LYS A 50 9.17 26.69 -11.67
CA LYS A 50 10.41 26.54 -10.92
C LYS A 50 10.29 25.35 -9.96
N LEU A 51 11.21 24.40 -10.07
CA LEU A 51 11.34 23.28 -9.14
C LEU A 51 12.61 23.46 -8.33
N GLU A 52 12.45 23.81 -7.05
CA GLU A 52 13.57 23.90 -6.10
C GLU A 52 13.46 22.75 -5.11
N ARG A 53 14.55 22.00 -4.94
CA ARG A 53 14.68 21.01 -3.88
C ARG A 53 15.99 21.21 -3.11
N PRO A 54 15.94 21.21 -1.76
CA PRO A 54 17.14 21.33 -0.94
C PRO A 54 17.98 20.06 -1.07
N ALA A 55 19.27 20.18 -0.72
CA ALA A 55 20.18 19.05 -0.68
C ALA A 55 19.61 17.93 0.20
N SER A 56 19.69 16.71 -0.29
CA SER A 56 19.27 15.50 0.39
C SER A 56 20.51 14.70 0.77
N PRO A 57 20.68 14.33 2.05
CA PRO A 57 21.81 13.51 2.47
C PRO A 57 21.73 12.05 1.99
N GLY A 58 20.64 11.65 1.31
CA GLY A 58 20.36 10.25 1.01
C GLY A 58 19.79 9.51 2.22
N TRP A 59 19.47 8.23 2.02
CA TRP A 59 19.06 7.33 3.08
C TRP A 59 20.28 6.67 3.71
N THR A 60 20.22 6.45 5.01
CA THR A 60 21.20 5.59 5.68
C THR A 60 20.97 4.13 5.28
N ALA A 61 22.00 3.28 5.49
CA ALA A 61 21.89 1.85 5.21
C ALA A 61 20.77 1.18 6.01
N ASP A 62 20.53 1.62 7.25
CA ASP A 62 19.46 1.10 8.11
C ASP A 62 18.08 1.50 7.58
N GLU A 63 17.90 2.76 7.17
CA GLU A 63 16.65 3.24 6.58
C GLU A 63 16.34 2.56 5.25
N GLN A 64 17.35 2.36 4.41
CA GLN A 64 17.21 1.60 3.18
C GLN A 64 16.81 0.13 3.48
N ALA A 65 17.47 -0.51 4.44
CA ALA A 65 17.15 -1.89 4.83
C ALA A 65 15.73 -2.02 5.39
N GLU A 66 15.25 -1.03 6.15
CA GLU A 66 13.87 -0.97 6.66
C GLU A 66 12.85 -0.84 5.52
N VAL A 67 13.06 0.09 4.58
CA VAL A 67 12.22 0.25 3.40
C VAL A 67 12.20 -1.03 2.56
N GLU A 68 13.35 -1.65 2.32
CA GLU A 68 13.43 -2.90 1.56
C GLU A 68 12.72 -4.05 2.28
N LYS A 69 12.83 -4.15 3.60
CA LYS A 69 12.10 -5.14 4.40
C LYS A 69 10.58 -4.96 4.23
N LEU A 70 10.09 -3.73 4.35
CA LEU A 70 8.66 -3.42 4.17
C LEU A 70 8.20 -3.71 2.74
N ARG A 71 8.99 -3.34 1.71
CA ARG A 71 8.66 -3.62 0.30
C ARG A 71 8.64 -5.12 0.00
N ARG A 72 9.58 -5.91 0.54
CA ARG A 72 9.55 -7.37 0.41
C ARG A 72 8.28 -7.94 1.04
N ARG A 73 7.93 -7.49 2.24
CA ARG A 73 6.71 -7.95 2.92
C ARG A 73 5.44 -7.54 2.16
N GLU A 74 5.38 -6.31 1.67
CA GLU A 74 4.28 -5.84 0.82
C GLU A 74 4.12 -6.74 -0.42
N HIS A 75 5.23 -7.08 -1.08
CA HIS A 75 5.22 -7.93 -2.26
C HIS A 75 4.72 -9.34 -1.96
N GLU A 76 5.22 -9.97 -0.88
CA GLU A 76 4.76 -11.28 -0.42
C GLU A 76 3.25 -11.30 -0.16
N LEU A 77 2.75 -10.29 0.56
CA LEU A 77 1.33 -10.15 0.87
C LEU A 77 0.48 -9.89 -0.38
N ALA A 78 0.98 -9.06 -1.31
CA ALA A 78 0.31 -8.81 -2.57
C ALA A 78 0.21 -10.09 -3.41
N VAL A 79 1.27 -10.92 -3.46
CA VAL A 79 1.23 -12.23 -4.11
C VAL A 79 0.22 -13.14 -3.40
N PHE A 80 0.34 -13.31 -2.08
CA PHE A 80 -0.56 -14.14 -1.28
C PHE A 80 -2.04 -13.79 -1.52
N VAL A 81 -2.40 -12.51 -1.42
CA VAL A 81 -3.78 -12.04 -1.63
C VAL A 81 -4.20 -12.27 -3.09
N THR A 82 -3.36 -12.01 -4.08
CA THR A 82 -3.77 -12.10 -5.50
C THR A 82 -3.87 -13.54 -6.02
N THR A 83 -3.07 -14.47 -5.49
CA THR A 83 -3.04 -15.88 -5.88
C THR A 83 -3.79 -16.80 -4.92
N HIS A 84 -4.57 -16.23 -4.00
CA HIS A 84 -5.31 -16.99 -2.99
C HIS A 84 -6.28 -18.01 -3.61
N ARG A 85 -6.38 -19.21 -3.01
CA ARG A 85 -7.23 -20.30 -3.50
C ARG A 85 -8.71 -19.93 -3.62
N PHE A 86 -9.18 -19.03 -2.76
CA PHE A 86 -10.55 -18.50 -2.75
C PHE A 86 -10.97 -17.95 -4.13
N TRP A 87 -10.04 -17.38 -4.91
CA TRP A 87 -10.38 -16.85 -6.22
C TRP A 87 -10.76 -17.92 -7.25
N SER A 88 -10.37 -19.17 -7.03
CA SER A 88 -10.84 -20.28 -7.87
C SER A 88 -12.30 -20.65 -7.61
N GLU A 89 -12.83 -20.31 -6.43
CA GLU A 89 -14.21 -20.57 -6.01
C GLU A 89 -15.17 -19.48 -6.54
N ILE A 90 -14.63 -18.31 -6.90
CA ILE A 90 -15.39 -17.19 -7.44
C ILE A 90 -15.43 -17.25 -8.98
N ALA A 91 -16.65 -17.16 -9.53
CA ALA A 91 -16.89 -17.05 -10.96
C ALA A 91 -16.08 -15.88 -11.58
N PRO A 92 -15.42 -16.07 -12.73
CA PRO A 92 -14.52 -15.07 -13.32
C PRO A 92 -15.11 -13.65 -13.42
N GLU A 93 -16.39 -13.54 -13.76
CA GLU A 93 -17.18 -12.31 -13.86
C GLU A 93 -17.32 -11.56 -12.53
N ASN A 94 -17.33 -12.28 -11.40
CA ASN A 94 -17.51 -11.71 -10.07
C ASN A 94 -16.18 -11.41 -9.36
N ARG A 95 -15.03 -11.88 -9.90
CA ARG A 95 -13.72 -11.74 -9.23
C ARG A 95 -13.31 -10.29 -9.02
N MET A 96 -13.63 -9.39 -9.95
CA MET A 96 -13.28 -7.99 -9.82
C MET A 96 -14.11 -7.28 -8.74
N ASP A 97 -15.42 -7.57 -8.67
CA ASP A 97 -16.29 -7.08 -7.60
C ASP A 97 -15.82 -7.62 -6.23
N ALA A 98 -15.55 -8.93 -6.13
CA ALA A 98 -15.03 -9.55 -4.92
C ALA A 98 -13.69 -8.94 -4.46
N ARG A 99 -12.76 -8.69 -5.38
CA ARG A 99 -11.49 -7.99 -5.07
C ARG A 99 -11.71 -6.56 -4.58
N SER A 100 -12.67 -5.84 -5.18
CA SER A 100 -13.02 -4.50 -4.72
C SER A 100 -13.55 -4.53 -3.30
N ARG A 101 -14.48 -5.45 -3.00
CA ARG A 101 -15.04 -5.61 -1.65
C ARG A 101 -14.00 -6.03 -0.61
N LEU A 102 -13.06 -6.91 -0.98
CA LEU A 102 -11.97 -7.30 -0.08
C LEU A 102 -11.13 -6.09 0.36
N LYS A 103 -10.87 -5.13 -0.55
CA LYS A 103 -10.15 -3.91 -0.19
C LYS A 103 -10.87 -3.08 0.86
N HIS A 104 -12.20 -3.09 0.89
CA HIS A 104 -13.00 -2.36 1.87
C HIS A 104 -13.40 -3.23 3.07
N ALA A 105 -12.99 -4.50 3.16
CA ALA A 105 -13.41 -5.39 4.24
C ALA A 105 -12.88 -4.96 5.62
N HIS A 106 -11.84 -4.13 5.66
CA HIS A 106 -11.29 -3.52 6.87
C HIS A 106 -11.95 -2.18 7.22
N GLU A 107 -12.65 -1.55 6.26
CA GLU A 107 -13.45 -0.37 6.50
C GLU A 107 -14.70 -0.84 7.24
N THR A 108 -14.77 -0.58 8.54
CA THR A 108 -16.03 -0.72 9.27
C THR A 108 -17.06 0.13 8.51
N PRO A 109 -18.22 -0.43 8.10
CA PRO A 109 -19.24 0.37 7.43
C PRO A 109 -19.49 1.61 8.30
N PRO A 110 -19.55 2.82 7.73
CA PRO A 110 -19.85 4.00 8.51
C PRO A 110 -21.13 3.70 9.27
N GLY A 111 -21.02 3.56 10.59
CA GLY A 111 -22.16 3.28 11.44
C GLY A 111 -23.21 4.34 11.14
N ASP A 112 -24.43 3.90 10.84
CA ASP A 112 -25.59 4.78 10.76
C ASP A 112 -25.57 5.71 11.98
N PRO A 113 -25.42 7.03 11.81
CA PRO A 113 -25.63 7.95 12.90
C PRO A 113 -27.15 8.09 13.11
N GLU A 114 -27.75 7.12 13.81
CA GLU A 114 -29.12 7.26 14.30
C GLU A 114 -29.24 6.77 15.75
N SER A 115 -29.20 7.73 16.68
CA SER A 115 -30.05 7.83 17.88
C SER A 115 -29.96 9.22 18.48
#